data_AF-A0A942S157-F1
#
_entry.id   AF-A0A942S157-F1
#
_cell.length_a   1.000
_cell.length_b   1.000
_cell.length_c   1.000
_cell.angle_alpha   90.00
_cell.angle_beta   90.00
_cell.angle_gamma   90.00
#
_symmetry.space_group_name_H-M   'P 1'
#
loop_
_entity.id
_entity.type
_entity.pdbx_description
1 polymer ?
#
loop_
_entity_poly.entity_id
_entity_poly.type
_entity_poly.pdbx_seq_one_letter_code
_entity_poly.pdbx_strand_id
1 'polypeptide(L)'
;MSEFKPEHTSTTLLASGKSSRLQAMRQKSMHSSPADPTATRTIDKSADKNADPQLLLARQLIDQRLAEILAGFPAGRQCSLFKIRYGIDPENLKQQPIRHIAKLLKIRHPLFTNPRGDMKNIMELPYNGRQL
;
A
#
# COMPACT_ATOMS: atom_id res chain seq x y z
N MET A 1 23.70 -53.86 41.66
CA MET A 1 23.94 -52.44 41.33
C MET A 1 24.58 -52.43 39.96
N SER A 2 23.85 -52.02 38.91
CA SER A 2 24.36 -52.03 37.53
C SER A 2 24.83 -50.63 37.15
N GLU A 3 26.11 -50.52 36.79
CA GLU A 3 26.74 -49.33 36.24
C GLU A 3 26.22 -49.06 34.81
N PHE A 4 25.87 -47.80 34.55
CA PHE A 4 25.49 -47.31 33.23
C PHE A 4 26.67 -46.53 32.64
N LYS A 5 27.31 -47.08 31.59
CA LYS A 5 28.27 -46.34 30.75
C LYS A 5 27.60 -45.99 29.42
N PRO A 6 27.37 -44.71 29.08
CA PRO A 6 27.01 -44.33 27.73
C PRO A 6 28.29 -44.13 26.90
N GLU A 7 28.69 -45.19 26.19
CA GLU A 7 29.69 -45.10 25.12
C GLU A 7 29.01 -44.60 23.84
N HIS A 8 29.59 -43.53 23.28
CA HIS A 8 29.58 -43.13 21.87
C HIS A 8 28.22 -42.93 21.16
N THR A 9 27.72 -41.70 21.14
CA THR A 9 26.76 -41.24 20.12
C THR A 9 27.37 -40.13 19.25
N SER A 10 27.97 -40.58 18.15
CA SER A 10 27.85 -40.00 16.80
C SER A 10 28.22 -38.52 16.60
N THR A 11 29.51 -38.22 16.61
CA THR A 11 30.12 -36.99 16.04
C THR A 11 30.25 -37.03 14.50
N THR A 12 29.33 -37.71 13.80
CA THR A 12 29.42 -37.94 12.34
C THR A 12 28.16 -37.48 11.60
N LEU A 13 27.70 -36.25 11.80
CA LEU A 13 26.63 -35.68 10.95
C LEU A 13 26.85 -34.19 10.60
N LEU A 14 28.09 -33.71 10.62
CA LEU A 14 28.45 -32.43 9.99
C LEU A 14 28.93 -32.65 8.55
N ALA A 15 28.17 -33.43 7.77
CA ALA A 15 28.37 -33.50 6.32
C ALA A 15 27.93 -32.15 5.71
N SER A 16 28.88 -31.24 5.57
CA SER A 16 28.69 -29.96 4.92
C SER A 16 28.19 -30.18 3.48
N GLY A 17 26.96 -29.74 3.20
CA GLY A 17 26.58 -29.36 1.83
C GLY A 17 25.72 -30.31 0.99
N LYS A 18 24.91 -31.23 1.57
CA LYS A 18 23.97 -32.05 0.78
C LYS A 18 22.47 -31.72 0.96
N SER A 19 22.13 -30.73 1.78
CA SER A 19 20.74 -30.30 1.92
C SER A 19 20.31 -29.50 0.69
N SER A 20 19.63 -30.16 -0.25
CA SER A 20 18.96 -29.55 -1.41
C SER A 20 18.05 -28.39 -0.99
N ARG A 21 17.35 -28.55 0.14
CA ARG A 21 16.51 -27.49 0.73
C ARG A 21 17.33 -26.26 1.13
N LEU A 22 18.52 -26.46 1.73
CA LEU A 22 19.40 -25.35 2.12
C LEU A 22 20.04 -24.66 0.90
N GLN A 23 20.38 -25.43 -0.15
CA GLN A 23 20.85 -24.86 -1.42
C GLN A 23 19.77 -24.01 -2.09
N ALA A 24 18.52 -24.49 -2.14
CA ALA A 24 17.39 -23.72 -2.68
C ALA A 24 17.15 -22.43 -1.88
N MET A 25 17.30 -22.46 -0.55
CA MET A 25 17.20 -21.25 0.28
C MET A 25 18.36 -20.27 0.01
N ARG A 26 19.59 -20.74 -0.15
CA ARG A 26 20.74 -19.90 -0.52
C ARG A 26 20.59 -19.27 -1.91
N GLN A 27 20.09 -20.04 -2.88
CA GLN A 27 19.83 -19.51 -4.22
C GLN A 27 18.73 -18.45 -4.21
N LYS A 28 17.67 -18.63 -3.39
CA LYS A 28 16.64 -17.61 -3.18
C LYS A 28 17.17 -16.33 -2.52
N SER A 29 18.10 -16.44 -1.58
CA SER A 29 18.68 -15.25 -0.94
C SER A 29 19.64 -14.50 -1.86
N MET A 30 20.37 -15.20 -2.74
CA MET A 30 21.29 -14.55 -3.68
C MET A 30 20.60 -13.94 -4.92
N HIS A 31 19.39 -14.39 -5.27
CA HIS A 31 18.55 -13.77 -6.32
C HIS A 31 17.63 -12.68 -5.78
N SER A 32 17.79 -12.24 -4.52
CA SER A 32 17.21 -10.96 -4.09
C SER A 32 18.04 -9.83 -4.71
N SER A 33 17.79 -9.60 -6.00
CA SER A 33 18.18 -8.37 -6.69
C SER A 33 17.73 -7.20 -5.83
N PRO A 34 18.56 -6.17 -5.61
CA PRO A 34 18.07 -4.92 -5.08
C PRO A 34 16.96 -4.47 -6.03
N ALA A 35 15.73 -4.40 -5.50
CA ALA A 35 14.62 -3.83 -6.22
C ALA A 35 15.00 -2.39 -6.57
N ASP A 36 14.91 -2.07 -7.86
CA ASP A 36 15.08 -0.74 -8.43
C ASP A 36 14.48 0.35 -7.53
N PRO A 37 15.26 1.38 -7.17
CA PRO A 37 14.73 2.54 -6.48
C PRO A 37 14.21 3.53 -7.52
N THR A 38 13.17 3.20 -8.29
CA THR A 38 12.31 4.19 -8.97
C THR A 38 11.12 3.50 -9.62
N ALA A 39 10.23 2.92 -8.83
CA ALA A 39 8.83 3.02 -9.20
C ALA A 39 8.40 4.47 -8.92
N THR A 40 8.83 5.39 -9.79
CA THR A 40 8.12 6.65 -9.97
C THR A 40 6.72 6.23 -10.31
N ARG A 41 5.85 6.22 -9.29
CA ARG A 41 4.41 6.19 -9.49
C ARG A 41 4.15 7.35 -10.44
N THR A 42 3.97 7.03 -11.71
CA THR A 42 3.25 7.88 -12.64
C THR A 42 1.90 8.07 -11.97
N ILE A 43 1.80 9.15 -11.19
CA ILE A 43 0.52 9.77 -10.89
C ILE A 43 -0.06 9.95 -12.27
N ASP A 44 -1.01 9.09 -12.65
CA ASP A 44 -1.67 9.14 -13.94
C ASP A 44 -2.22 10.55 -14.09
N LYS A 45 -1.42 11.39 -14.74
CA LYS A 45 -1.73 12.74 -15.15
C LYS A 45 -2.60 12.61 -16.39
N SER A 46 -3.64 11.77 -16.32
CA SER A 46 -4.85 11.93 -17.11
C SER A 46 -5.60 13.12 -16.50
N ALA A 47 -4.93 14.28 -16.54
CA ALA A 47 -5.58 15.55 -16.43
C ALA A 47 -6.43 15.63 -17.68
N ASP A 48 -7.69 15.18 -17.55
CA ASP A 48 -8.76 15.62 -18.43
C ASP A 48 -8.62 17.13 -18.51
N LYS A 49 -8.19 17.64 -19.66
CA LYS A 49 -7.91 19.06 -19.86
C LYS A 49 -9.19 19.92 -19.74
N ASN A 50 -10.35 19.26 -19.57
CA ASN A 50 -11.66 19.84 -19.31
C ASN A 50 -12.27 19.37 -17.97
N ALA A 51 -11.46 18.91 -17.01
CA ALA A 51 -11.96 18.55 -15.69
C ALA A 51 -12.51 19.78 -14.97
N ASP A 52 -13.69 19.65 -14.37
CA ASP A 52 -14.33 20.70 -13.58
C ASP A 52 -13.35 21.25 -12.52
N PRO A 53 -13.19 22.58 -12.38
CA PRO A 53 -12.31 23.16 -11.36
C PRO A 53 -12.63 22.69 -9.94
N GLN A 54 -13.90 22.39 -9.63
CA GLN A 54 -14.30 21.86 -8.33
C GLN A 54 -13.80 20.42 -8.12
N LEU A 55 -13.81 19.61 -9.19
CA LEU A 55 -13.28 18.24 -9.17
C LEU A 55 -11.76 18.24 -8.96
N LEU A 56 -11.03 19.12 -9.65
CA LEU A 56 -9.57 19.25 -9.48
C LEU A 56 -9.20 19.61 -8.05
N LEU A 57 -9.92 20.57 -7.47
CA LEU A 57 -9.66 21.00 -6.11
C LEU A 57 -10.04 19.91 -5.08
N ALA A 58 -11.12 19.16 -5.30
CA ALA A 58 -11.47 18.00 -4.49
C ALA A 58 -10.36 16.93 -4.52
N ARG A 59 -9.81 16.64 -5.70
CA ARG A 59 -8.68 15.70 -5.86
C ARG A 59 -7.45 16.18 -5.11
N GLN A 60 -7.10 17.46 -5.25
CA GLN A 60 -5.94 18.02 -4.56
C GLN A 60 -6.04 17.88 -3.04
N LEU A 61 -7.21 18.15 -2.45
CA LEU A 61 -7.44 17.98 -1.02
C LEU A 61 -7.33 16.52 -0.58
N ILE A 62 -7.83 15.58 -1.38
CA ILE A 62 -7.72 14.14 -1.13
C ILE A 62 -6.25 13.72 -1.20
N ASP A 63 -5.53 14.11 -2.24
CA ASP A 63 -4.14 13.73 -2.46
C ASP A 63 -3.24 14.27 -1.36
N GLN A 64 -3.45 15.52 -0.96
CA GLN A 64 -2.72 16.13 0.14
C GLN A 64 -2.92 15.34 1.44
N ARG A 65 -4.18 15.04 1.79
CA ARG A 65 -4.46 14.27 3.01
C ARG A 65 -3.95 12.84 2.95
N LEU A 66 -4.03 12.21 1.78
CA LEU A 66 -3.48 10.87 1.58
C LEU A 66 -1.96 10.88 1.74
N ALA A 67 -1.26 11.85 1.16
CA ALA A 67 0.18 12.01 1.31
C ALA A 67 0.58 12.23 2.78
N GLU A 68 -0.15 13.08 3.52
CA GLU A 68 0.08 13.31 4.95
C GLU A 68 -0.09 12.02 5.77
N ILE A 69 -1.14 11.23 5.48
CA ILE A 69 -1.39 9.95 6.15
C ILE A 69 -0.27 8.95 5.85
N LEU A 70 0.14 8.84 4.57
CA LEU A 70 1.18 7.90 4.16
C LEU A 70 2.57 8.29 4.71
N ALA A 71 2.85 9.59 4.79
CA ALA A 71 4.07 10.11 5.41
C ALA A 71 4.17 9.78 6.91
N GLY A 72 3.02 9.61 7.58
CA GLY A 72 2.98 9.14 8.97
C GLY A 72 3.28 7.65 9.16
N PHE A 73 3.37 6.86 8.08
CA PHE A 73 3.68 5.44 8.15
C PHE A 73 5.15 5.16 7.80
N PRO A 74 5.77 4.13 8.40
CA PRO A 74 7.12 3.71 8.07
C PRO A 74 7.25 3.32 6.58
N ALA A 75 8.37 3.72 5.99
CA ALA A 75 8.71 3.40 4.60
C ALA A 75 8.63 1.88 4.35
N GLY A 76 8.12 1.49 3.18
CA GLY A 76 7.92 0.09 2.81
C GLY A 76 6.71 -0.61 3.43
N ARG A 77 6.01 0.00 4.41
CA ARG A 77 4.76 -0.55 5.00
C ARG A 77 3.55 0.35 4.87
N GLN A 78 3.68 1.50 4.20
CA GLN A 78 2.63 2.51 4.07
C GLN A 78 1.32 1.93 3.51
N CYS A 79 1.39 1.17 2.42
CA CYS A 79 0.20 0.55 1.81
C CYS A 79 -0.46 -0.49 2.72
N SER A 80 0.34 -1.34 3.38
CA SER A 80 -0.18 -2.39 4.27
C SER A 80 -0.86 -1.78 5.51
N LEU A 81 -0.21 -0.79 6.15
CA LEU A 81 -0.77 -0.12 7.32
C LEU A 81 -2.00 0.73 6.96
N PHE A 82 -2.00 1.36 5.79
CA PHE A 82 -3.17 2.04 5.27
C PHE A 82 -4.33 1.06 5.10
N LYS A 83 -4.11 -0.08 4.44
CA LYS A 83 -5.12 -1.13 4.26
C LYS A 83 -5.66 -1.65 5.60
N ILE A 84 -4.79 -1.89 6.58
CA ILE A 84 -5.20 -2.34 7.91
C ILE A 84 -6.08 -1.29 8.60
N ARG A 85 -5.69 -0.01 8.53
CA ARG A 85 -6.39 1.08 9.21
C ARG A 85 -7.72 1.45 8.57
N TYR A 86 -7.81 1.39 7.24
CA TYR A 86 -8.94 1.89 6.47
C TYR A 86 -9.74 0.81 5.74
N GLY A 87 -9.28 -0.44 5.75
CA GLY A 87 -9.93 -1.57 5.09
C GLY A 87 -9.79 -1.61 3.57
N ILE A 88 -9.08 -0.66 2.95
CA ILE A 88 -8.94 -0.53 1.50
C ILE A 88 -7.51 -0.19 1.12
N ASP A 89 -7.06 -0.69 -0.04
CA ASP A 89 -5.76 -0.33 -0.59
C ASP A 89 -5.78 1.11 -1.14
N PRO A 90 -4.67 1.86 -1.03
CA PRO A 90 -4.61 3.25 -1.51
C PRO A 90 -4.86 3.37 -3.02
N GLU A 91 -4.54 2.34 -3.81
CA GLU A 91 -4.84 2.31 -5.25
C GLU A 91 -6.34 2.15 -5.52
N ASN A 92 -7.02 1.30 -4.76
CA ASN A 92 -8.46 1.05 -4.88
C ASN A 92 -9.29 2.23 -4.35
N LEU A 93 -8.69 3.08 -3.49
CA LEU A 93 -9.33 4.29 -3.00
C LEU A 93 -9.79 5.20 -4.14
N LYS A 94 -9.04 5.29 -5.23
CA LYS A 94 -9.35 6.15 -6.40
C LYS A 94 -10.56 5.69 -7.22
N GLN A 95 -11.06 4.48 -6.97
CA GLN A 95 -12.26 3.96 -7.61
C GLN A 95 -13.53 4.34 -6.84
N GLN A 96 -13.37 4.81 -5.60
CA GLN A 96 -14.51 5.17 -4.76
C GLN A 96 -15.05 6.57 -5.09
N PRO A 97 -16.32 6.85 -4.75
CA PRO A 97 -16.89 8.18 -4.84
C PRO A 97 -16.10 9.17 -3.99
N ILE A 98 -15.91 10.39 -4.49
CA ILE A 98 -15.20 11.47 -3.78
C ILE A 98 -15.75 11.69 -2.37
N ARG A 99 -17.08 11.62 -2.21
CA ARG A 99 -17.76 11.71 -0.91
C ARG A 99 -17.31 10.62 0.06
N HIS A 100 -17.19 9.40 -0.42
CA HIS A 100 -16.78 8.27 0.42
C HIS A 100 -15.32 8.43 0.85
N ILE A 101 -14.44 8.79 -0.08
CA ILE A 101 -13.02 9.04 0.20
C ILE A 101 -12.85 10.16 1.23
N ALA A 102 -13.55 11.29 1.06
CA ALA A 102 -13.46 12.42 1.98
C ALA A 102 -13.91 12.05 3.40
N LYS A 103 -14.95 11.21 3.54
CA LYS A 103 -15.40 10.68 4.84
C LYS A 103 -14.37 9.72 5.45
N LEU A 104 -13.85 8.80 4.66
CA LEU A 104 -12.88 7.79 5.11
C LEU A 104 -11.59 8.44 5.60
N LEU A 105 -11.07 9.41 4.84
CA LEU A 105 -9.88 10.20 5.20
C LEU A 105 -10.17 11.32 6.23
N LYS A 106 -11.42 11.44 6.70
CA LYS A 106 -11.88 12.44 7.68
C LYS A 106 -11.49 13.89 7.29
N ILE A 107 -11.63 14.23 6.02
CA ILE A 107 -11.27 15.56 5.49
C ILE A 107 -12.30 16.59 5.97
N ARG A 108 -11.86 17.54 6.79
CA ARG A 108 -12.67 18.68 7.25
C ARG A 108 -12.46 19.86 6.31
N HIS A 109 -13.24 19.90 5.22
CA HIS A 109 -13.24 21.03 4.30
C HIS A 109 -14.69 21.47 3.98
N PRO A 110 -14.97 22.78 3.85
CA PRO A 110 -16.31 23.29 3.49
C PRO A 110 -16.93 22.61 2.28
N LEU A 111 -16.10 22.29 1.28
CA LEU A 111 -16.53 21.61 0.05
C LEU A 111 -17.13 20.21 0.26
N PHE A 112 -16.66 19.48 1.29
CA PHE A 112 -17.16 18.14 1.60
C PHE A 112 -18.24 18.15 2.68
N THR A 113 -18.28 19.20 3.51
CA THR A 113 -19.21 19.32 4.63
C THR A 113 -20.54 19.97 4.22
N ASN A 114 -20.53 20.94 3.31
CA ASN A 114 -21.73 21.56 2.77
C ASN A 114 -21.61 21.78 1.25
N PRO A 115 -21.72 20.71 0.45
CA PRO A 115 -21.62 20.82 -1.01
C PRO A 115 -22.80 21.60 -1.59
N ARG A 116 -22.50 22.63 -2.38
CA ARG A 116 -23.49 23.48 -3.06
C ARG A 116 -23.42 23.31 -4.58
N GLY A 117 -24.56 23.41 -5.26
CA GLY A 117 -24.65 23.36 -6.72
C GLY A 117 -24.05 22.08 -7.32
N ASP A 118 -23.25 22.25 -8.36
CA ASP A 118 -22.63 21.18 -9.15
C ASP A 118 -21.73 20.24 -8.34
N MET A 119 -21.20 20.71 -7.20
CA MET A 119 -20.39 19.91 -6.29
C MET A 119 -21.12 18.66 -5.78
N LYS A 120 -22.46 18.71 -5.67
CA LYS A 120 -23.24 17.54 -5.25
C LYS A 120 -23.11 16.39 -6.25
N ASN A 121 -23.10 16.71 -7.54
CA ASN A 121 -22.93 15.72 -8.60
C ASN A 121 -21.49 15.20 -8.59
N ILE A 122 -20.51 16.09 -8.45
CA ILE A 122 -19.07 15.76 -8.38
C ILE A 122 -18.75 14.82 -7.21
N MET A 123 -19.43 14.97 -6.08
CA MET A 123 -19.21 14.13 -4.91
C MET A 123 -19.59 12.65 -5.11
N GLU A 124 -20.54 12.38 -6.00
CA GLU A 124 -20.98 11.03 -6.34
C GLU A 124 -20.15 10.42 -7.49
N LEU A 125 -19.39 11.24 -8.23
CA LEU A 125 -18.43 10.75 -9.20
C LEU A 125 -17.25 10.02 -8.53
N PRO A 126 -16.71 8.96 -9.16
CA PRO A 126 -15.47 8.36 -8.70
C PRO A 126 -14.34 9.39 -8.81
N TYR A 127 -13.29 9.22 -8.01
CA TYR A 127 -12.15 10.14 -8.00
C TYR A 127 -11.59 10.40 -9.41
N ASN A 128 -11.60 9.39 -10.30
CA ASN A 128 -11.14 9.52 -11.69
C ASN A 128 -12.11 10.27 -12.63
N GLY A 129 -13.31 10.67 -12.18
CA GLY A 129 -14.26 11.47 -12.96
C GLY A 129 -14.94 10.73 -14.12
N ARG A 130 -14.72 9.42 -14.26
CA ARG A 130 -15.40 8.60 -15.26
C ARG A 130 -16.78 8.21 -14.75
N GLN A 131 -17.83 8.52 -15.50
CA GLN A 131 -19.11 7.85 -15.32
C GLN A 131 -18.92 6.38 -15.71
N LEU A 132 -19.23 5.46 -14.79
CA LEU A 132 -19.29 4.03 -15.08
C LEU A 132 -20.52 3.72 -15.93
#